data_AF-A0A1B4V0Q1-F1
#
_entry.id   AF-A0A1B4V0Q1-F1
#
_cell.length_a   1.000
_cell.length_b   1.000
_cell.length_c   1.000
_cell.angle_alpha   90.00
_cell.angle_beta   90.00
_cell.angle_gamma   90.00
#
_symmetry.space_group_name_H-M   'P 1'
#
loop_
_entity.id
_entity.type
_entity.pdbx_description
1 polymer ?
#
loop_
_entity_poly.entity_id
_entity_poly.type
_entity_poly.pdbx_seq_one_letter_code
_entity_poly.pdbx_strand_id
1 'polypeptide(L)' 'MASESVSVSGPVHVQPDSKERVAYELMRHIDQLTRPESGEHRTPDYWFRLYAKCHRLVVYGMEPKDIQQVK' A
#
# COMPACT_ATOMS: atom_id res chain seq x y z
N MET A 1 18.60 -24.26 -2.86
CA MET A 1 18.07 -22.91 -3.17
C MET A 1 18.83 -21.94 -2.29
N ALA A 2 19.61 -21.03 -2.86
CA ALA A 2 20.40 -20.08 -2.07
C ALA A 2 19.47 -18.97 -1.57
N SER A 3 19.41 -18.77 -0.25
CA SER A 3 18.74 -17.61 0.35
C SER A 3 19.63 -16.39 0.16
N GLU A 4 19.24 -15.48 -0.74
CA GLU A 4 19.92 -14.21 -0.91
C GLU A 4 19.72 -13.35 0.34
N SER A 5 20.79 -13.16 1.11
CA SER A 5 20.82 -12.25 2.25
C SER A 5 20.97 -10.81 1.77
N VAL A 6 19.86 -10.09 1.71
CA VAL A 6 19.86 -8.65 1.43
C VAL A 6 20.54 -7.93 2.61
N SER A 7 21.80 -7.55 2.43
CA SER A 7 22.56 -6.77 3.42
C SER A 7 22.36 -5.28 3.13
N VAL A 8 21.61 -4.59 3.99
CA VAL A 8 21.46 -3.13 3.92
C VAL A 8 22.71 -2.50 4.53
N SER A 9 23.63 -2.06 3.67
CA SER A 9 24.85 -1.36 4.06
C SER A 9 24.62 0.16 3.98
N GLY A 10 24.29 0.78 5.11
CA GLY A 10 24.17 2.25 5.23
C GLY A 10 23.16 2.66 6.32
N PRO A 11 23.24 3.90 6.82
CA PRO A 11 22.20 4.40 7.72
C PRO A 11 20.86 4.40 7.00
N VAL A 12 19.87 3.68 7.54
CA VAL A 12 18.50 3.67 7.01
C VAL A 12 17.92 5.07 7.21
N HIS A 13 17.81 5.83 6.14
CA HIS A 13 17.19 7.15 6.17
C HIS A 13 15.67 6.98 6.08
N VAL A 14 14.99 7.02 7.22
CA VAL A 14 13.52 7.00 7.28
C VAL A 14 13.03 8.38 6.86
N GLN A 15 12.38 8.48 5.70
CA GLN A 15 11.70 9.69 5.26
C GLN A 15 10.25 9.63 5.74
N PRO A 16 9.86 10.35 6.81
CA PRO A 16 8.51 10.28 7.36
C PRO A 16 7.46 10.84 6.41
N ASP A 17 7.85 11.79 5.55
CA ASP A 17 6.96 12.47 4.60
C ASP A 17 7.05 11.88 3.19
N SER A 18 7.56 10.66 3.06
CA SER A 18 7.63 9.98 1.76
C SER A 18 6.22 9.71 1.23
N LYS A 19 6.08 9.75 -0.10
CA LYS A 19 4.80 9.43 -0.75
C LYS A 19 4.35 8.00 -0.44
N GLU A 20 5.30 7.10 -0.21
CA GLU A 20 5.08 5.73 0.21
C GLU A 20 4.48 5.66 1.61
N ARG A 21 4.95 6.50 2.55
CA ARG A 21 4.37 6.58 3.90
C ARG A 21 2.94 7.10 3.84
N VAL A 22 2.69 8.13 3.04
CA VAL A 22 1.33 8.68 2.84
C VAL A 22 0.40 7.64 2.21
N ALA A 23 0.88 6.86 1.22
CA ALA A 23 0.11 5.76 0.64
C ALA A 23 -0.24 4.68 1.66
N TYR A 24 0.69 4.35 2.55
CA TYR A 24 0.46 3.40 3.64
C TYR A 24 -0.57 3.91 4.66
N GLU A 25 -0.48 5.18 5.07
CA GLU A 25 -1.45 5.78 6.00
C GLU A 25 -2.85 5.87 5.36
N LEU A 26 -2.94 6.17 4.07
CA LEU A 26 -4.19 6.17 3.32
C LEU A 26 -4.82 4.77 3.29
N MET A 27 -4.03 3.73 3.03
CA MET A 27 -4.49 2.33 3.07
C MET A 27 -5.10 2.00 4.43
N ARG A 28 -4.44 2.39 5.53
CA ARG A 28 -4.91 2.17 6.90
C ARG A 28 -6.23 2.90 7.18
N HIS A 29 -6.38 4.13 6.72
CA HIS A 29 -7.62 4.90 6.86
C HIS A 29 -8.77 4.25 6.08
N ILE A 30 -8.52 3.83 4.84
CA ILE A 30 -9.56 3.16 4.03
C ILE A 30 -10.00 1.87 4.71
N ASP A 31 -9.07 1.07 5.22
CA ASP A 31 -9.42 -0.17 5.93
C ASP A 31 -10.22 0.05 7.23
N GLN A 32 -10.03 1.18 7.91
CA GLN A 32 -10.83 1.56 9.08
C GLN A 32 -12.24 2.01 8.69
N LEU A 33 -12.38 2.73 7.58
CA LEU A 33 -13.66 3.21 7.07
C LEU A 33 -14.48 2.09 6.42
N THR A 34 -13.80 1.17 5.76
CA THR A 34 -14.42 0.01 5.10
C THR A 34 -14.61 -1.07 6.16
N ARG A 35 -15.72 -1.03 6.89
CA ARG A 35 -16.13 -2.19 7.68
C ARG A 35 -16.38 -3.33 6.68
N PRO A 36 -15.68 -4.47 6.78
CA PRO A 36 -15.98 -5.59 5.90
C PRO A 36 -17.41 -6.05 6.20
N GLU A 37 -18.31 -5.88 5.24
CA GLU A 37 -19.73 -6.20 5.42
C GLU A 37 -19.99 -7.70 5.56
N SER A 38 -18.99 -8.55 5.31
CA SER A 38 -19.17 -9.99 5.37
C SER A 38 -17.84 -10.72 5.43
N GLY A 39 -17.28 -10.91 6.63
CA GLY A 39 -16.31 -11.98 6.93
C GLY A 39 -15.05 -12.08 6.04
N GLU A 40 -14.78 -11.10 5.19
CA GLU A 40 -13.67 -11.14 4.25
C GLU A 40 -12.38 -10.96 5.06
N HIS A 41 -11.69 -12.07 5.27
CA HIS A 41 -10.42 -12.05 5.96
C HIS A 41 -9.47 -11.12 5.21
N ARG A 42 -8.85 -10.19 5.93
CA ARG A 42 -7.83 -9.29 5.40
C ARG A 42 -6.57 -10.10 5.08
N THR A 43 -6.60 -10.79 3.94
CA THR A 43 -5.49 -11.61 3.45
C THR A 43 -4.32 -10.72 3.02
N PRO A 44 -3.09 -11.26 2.92
CA PRO A 44 -1.97 -10.52 2.36
C PRO A 44 -2.28 -9.93 0.97
N ASP A 45 -2.99 -10.66 0.11
CA ASP A 45 -3.39 -10.20 -1.23
C ASP A 45 -4.32 -8.98 -1.17
N TYR A 46 -5.29 -8.95 -0.24
CA TYR A 46 -6.11 -7.77 0.01
C TYR A 46 -5.26 -6.54 0.34
N TRP A 47 -4.30 -6.69 1.25
CA TRP A 47 -3.41 -5.59 1.64
C TRP A 47 -2.53 -5.10 0.50
N PHE A 48 -1.96 -6.02 -0.28
CA PHE A 48 -1.12 -5.64 -1.42
C PHE A 48 -1.93 -4.90 -2.49
N ARG A 49 -3.16 -5.36 -2.79
CA ARG A 49 -4.05 -4.68 -3.74
C ARG A 49 -4.46 -3.30 -3.25
N LEU A 50 -4.82 -3.17 -1.96
CA LEU A 50 -5.22 -1.88 -1.40
C LEU A 50 -4.05 -0.90 -1.37
N TYR A 51 -2.86 -1.36 -0.95
CA TYR A 51 -1.65 -0.56 -1.00
C TYR A 51 -1.32 -0.12 -2.44
N ALA A 52 -1.39 -1.02 -3.43
CA ALA A 52 -1.13 -0.69 -4.82
C ALA A 52 -2.06 0.41 -5.35
N LYS A 53 -3.34 0.40 -4.95
CA LYS A 53 -4.29 1.48 -5.28
C LYS A 53 -3.88 2.80 -4.61
N CYS A 54 -3.59 2.79 -3.32
CA CYS A 54 -3.17 3.99 -2.57
C CYS A 54 -1.86 4.57 -3.12
N HIS A 55 -0.90 3.70 -3.44
CA HIS A 55 0.36 4.06 -4.04
C HIS A 55 0.15 4.73 -5.40
N ARG A 56 -0.78 4.24 -6.22
CA ARG A 56 -1.11 4.88 -7.50
C ARG A 56 -1.69 6.28 -7.35
N LEU A 57 -2.56 6.49 -6.36
CA LEU A 57 -3.11 7.82 -6.04
C LEU A 57 -2.01 8.78 -5.60
N VAL A 58 -1.19 8.35 -4.64
CA VAL A 58 -0.29 9.25 -3.92
C VAL A 58 1.02 9.47 -4.66
N VAL A 59 1.58 8.42 -5.27
CA VAL A 59 2.88 8.48 -5.95
C VAL A 59 2.74 9.02 -7.37
N TYR A 60 1.77 8.49 -8.13
CA TYR A 60 1.55 8.86 -9.53
C TYR A 60 0.53 9.98 -9.73
N GLY A 61 -0.15 10.43 -8.67
CA GLY A 61 -1.11 11.53 -8.75
C GLY A 61 -2.38 11.17 -9.54
N MET A 62 -2.73 9.87 -9.62
CA MET A 62 -3.96 9.43 -10.30
C MET A 62 -5.19 9.87 -9.52
N GLU A 63 -6.30 10.14 -10.20
CA GLU A 63 -7.56 10.40 -9.51
C GLU A 63 -8.26 9.07 -9.15
N PRO A 64 -9.04 9.01 -8.06
CA PRO A 64 -9.74 7.78 -7.66
C PRO A 64 -10.61 7.14 -8.73
N LYS A 65 -11.17 7.97 -9.63
CA LYS A 65 -11.98 7.53 -10.78
C LYS A 65 -11.19 6.71 -11.81
N ASP A 66 -9.88 6.92 -11.91
CA ASP A 66 -9.02 6.25 -12.89
C ASP A 66 -8.58 4.85 -12.42
N ILE A 67 -8.78 4.54 -11.13
CA ILE A 67 -8.37 3.26 -10.53
C ILE A 67 -9.41 2.14 -10.76
N GLN A 68 -10.67 2.49 -11.07
CA GLN A 68 -11.75 1.53 -11.28
C GLN A 68 -11.71 0.79 -12.64
N GLN A 69 -10.69 1.02 -13.47
CA GLN A 69 -10.62 0.50 -14.85
C GLN A 69 -9.77 -0.76 -15.03
N VAL A 70 -9.07 -1.26 -14.01
CA VAL A 70 -8.24 -2.47 -14.16
C VAL A 70 -9.05 -3.70 -13.75
N LYS A 71 -9.71 -4.29 -14.75
CA LYS A 71 -10.38 -5.60 -14.70
C LYS A 71 -9.37 -6.73 -14.63
#